data_AF-A0A7S1Y4B6-F1
#
_entry.id   AF-A0A7S1Y4B6-F1
#
_cell.length_a   1.000
_cell.length_b   1.000
_cell.length_c   1.000
_cell.angle_alpha   90.00
_cell.angle_beta   90.00
_cell.angle_gamma   90.00
#
_symmetry.space_group_name_H-M   'P 1'
#
loop_
_entity.id
_entity.type
_entity.pdbx_description
1 polymer ?
#
loop_
_entity_poly.entity_id
_entity_poly.type
_entity_poly.pdbx_seq_one_letter_code
_entity_poly.pdbx_strand_id
1 'polypeptide(L)'
;AAFSWWVPYTLRKRDVILSSVKGRIRKTTHKYGVELPRNVQHAMELDRKNGNSFWRDAMALEMTNVGVAFEVLDDGVQAPSGWSKVTGHLVWDVKMDLTRKARWVL
;
A
#
# COMPACT_ATOMS: atom_id res chain seq x y z
N ALA A 1 -46.72 8.11 26.25
CA ALA A 1 -45.70 7.09 26.54
C ALA A 1 -45.14 6.40 25.26
N ALA A 2 -44.83 7.16 24.19
CA ALA A 2 -44.29 6.59 22.95
C ALA A 2 -42.75 6.70 22.86
N PHE A 3 -42.19 7.84 23.28
CA PHE A 3 -40.74 8.09 23.25
C PHE A 3 -39.95 7.19 24.20
N SER A 4 -40.49 6.87 25.38
CA SER A 4 -39.85 5.97 26.36
C SER A 4 -39.59 4.56 25.81
N TRP A 5 -40.34 4.13 24.80
CA TRP A 5 -40.13 2.85 24.11
C TRP A 5 -39.30 3.00 22.84
N TRP A 6 -39.58 4.03 22.04
CA TRP A 6 -38.92 4.25 20.75
C TRP A 6 -37.43 4.64 20.88
N VAL A 7 -37.07 5.43 21.90
CA VAL A 7 -35.69 5.88 22.11
C VAL A 7 -34.73 4.72 22.45
N PRO A 8 -35.02 3.85 23.44
CA PRO A 8 -34.17 2.69 23.71
C PRO A 8 -34.08 1.72 22.52
N TYR A 9 -35.19 1.54 21.80
CA TYR A 9 -35.24 0.67 20.62
C TYR A 9 -34.33 1.16 19.49
N THR A 10 -34.37 2.45 19.18
CA THR A 10 -33.53 3.05 18.13
C THR A 10 -32.05 3.06 18.51
N LEU A 11 -31.72 3.37 19.77
CA LEU A 11 -30.33 3.29 20.28
C LEU A 11 -29.78 1.87 20.19
N ARG A 12 -30.55 0.87 20.63
CA ARG A 12 -30.14 -0.55 20.53
C ARG A 12 -29.90 -0.98 19.09
N LYS A 13 -30.78 -0.59 18.16
CA LYS A 13 -30.59 -0.87 16.72
C LYS A 13 -29.32 -0.22 16.18
N ARG A 14 -29.05 1.05 16.53
CA ARG A 14 -27.83 1.75 16.15
C ARG A 14 -26.59 1.00 16.63
N ASP A 15 -26.58 0.56 17.89
CA ASP A 15 -25.40 -0.08 18.47
C ASP A 15 -25.14 -1.46 17.86
N VAL A 16 -26.19 -2.22 17.50
CA VAL A 16 -26.07 -3.48 16.73
C VAL A 16 -25.51 -3.23 15.33
N ILE A 17 -25.97 -2.18 14.64
CA ILE A 17 -25.42 -1.81 13.33
C ILE A 17 -23.94 -1.43 13.46
N LEU A 18 -23.60 -0.57 14.42
CA LEU A 18 -22.21 -0.13 14.65
C LEU A 18 -21.27 -1.28 15.00
N SER A 19 -21.72 -2.27 15.80
CA SER A 19 -20.89 -3.44 16.14
C SER A 19 -20.63 -4.32 14.91
N SER A 20 -21.64 -4.52 14.08
CA SER A 20 -21.50 -5.30 12.82
C SER A 20 -20.57 -4.63 11.82
N VAL A 21 -20.59 -3.29 11.74
CA VAL A 21 -19.70 -2.52 10.87
C VAL A 21 -18.26 -2.58 11.36
N LYS A 22 -18.03 -2.46 12.67
CA LYS A 22 -16.68 -2.51 13.27
C LYS A 22 -15.97 -3.85 13.01
N GLY A 23 -16.68 -4.98 13.06
CA GLY A 23 -16.12 -6.30 12.75
C GLY A 23 -15.73 -6.48 11.27
N ARG A 24 -16.31 -5.66 10.37
CA ARG A 24 -16.10 -5.77 8.92
C ARG A 24 -15.02 -4.83 8.37
N ILE A 25 -14.38 -4.03 9.22
CA ILE A 25 -13.34 -3.09 8.78
C ILE A 25 -12.10 -3.88 8.36
N ARG A 26 -11.96 -4.08 7.05
CA ARG A 26 -10.73 -4.59 6.43
C ARG A 26 -9.62 -3.60 6.76
N LYS A 27 -8.59 -4.03 7.49
CA LYS A 27 -7.41 -3.19 7.74
C LYS A 27 -6.77 -2.87 6.38
N THR A 28 -6.92 -1.63 5.91
CA THR A 28 -6.33 -1.18 4.64
C THR A 28 -4.79 -1.21 4.66
N THR A 29 -4.21 -1.22 5.87
CA THR A 29 -2.76 -1.21 6.07
C THR A 29 -2.10 -2.57 5.94
N HIS A 30 -2.85 -3.68 5.96
CA HIS A 30 -2.29 -5.02 5.98
C HIS A 30 -2.95 -5.93 4.95
N LYS A 31 -2.14 -6.79 4.32
CA LYS A 31 -2.60 -7.87 3.45
C LYS A 31 -2.04 -9.19 3.96
N TYR A 32 -2.90 -10.18 4.18
CA TYR A 32 -2.53 -11.49 4.75
C TYR A 32 -1.70 -11.39 6.05
N GLY A 33 -2.00 -10.39 6.89
CA GLY A 33 -1.30 -10.16 8.15
C GLY A 33 0.05 -9.43 8.03
N VAL A 34 0.51 -9.15 6.82
CA VAL A 34 1.73 -8.37 6.57
C VAL A 34 1.38 -6.90 6.35
N GLU A 35 2.08 -6.00 7.03
CA GLU A 35 1.94 -4.56 6.82
C GLU A 35 2.44 -4.16 5.41
N LEU A 36 1.62 -3.41 4.69
CA LEU A 36 1.95 -2.89 3.36
C LEU A 36 2.71 -1.56 3.47
N PRO A 37 3.86 -1.41 2.80
CA PRO A 37 4.55 -0.14 2.71
C PRO A 37 3.71 0.93 2.01
N ARG A 38 3.86 2.19 2.43
CA ARG A 38 3.21 3.35 1.79
C ARG A 38 4.16 4.11 0.86
N ASN A 39 5.45 3.95 1.09
CA ASN A 39 6.53 4.58 0.35
C ASN A 39 7.80 3.73 0.53
N VAL A 40 8.85 4.08 -0.20
CA VAL A 40 10.15 3.39 -0.19
C VAL A 40 10.79 3.40 1.21
N GLN A 41 10.73 4.52 1.94
CA GLN A 41 11.32 4.61 3.28
C GLN A 41 10.61 3.69 4.27
N HIS A 42 9.28 3.64 4.21
CA HIS A 42 8.47 2.74 5.03
C HIS A 42 8.79 1.27 4.74
N ALA A 43 9.02 0.91 3.47
CA ALA A 43 9.44 -0.43 3.09
C ALA A 43 10.77 -0.82 3.75
N MET A 44 11.76 0.07 3.70
CA MET A 44 13.08 -0.15 4.30
C MET A 44 13.01 -0.22 5.84
N GLU A 45 12.14 0.57 6.47
CA GLU A 45 11.90 0.50 7.90
C GLU A 45 11.24 -0.82 8.32
N LEU A 46 10.27 -1.33 7.55
CA LEU A 46 9.61 -2.61 7.82
C LEU A 46 10.59 -3.78 7.72
N ASP A 47 11.43 -3.78 6.68
CA ASP A 47 12.51 -4.74 6.52
C ASP A 47 13.47 -4.71 7.72
N ARG A 48 13.90 -3.51 8.14
CA ARG A 48 14.78 -3.33 9.31
C ARG A 48 14.12 -3.79 10.61
N LYS A 49 12.84 -3.46 10.83
CA LYS A 49 12.09 -3.89 12.02
C LYS A 49 11.93 -5.40 12.09
N ASN A 50 11.76 -6.05 10.94
CA ASN A 50 11.58 -7.49 10.85
C ASN A 50 12.90 -8.28 10.75
N GLY A 51 14.04 -7.59 10.60
CA GLY A 51 15.34 -8.22 10.40
C GLY A 51 15.46 -8.98 9.08
N ASN A 52 14.76 -8.56 8.03
CA ASN A 52 14.80 -9.18 6.70
C ASN A 52 14.95 -8.12 5.59
N SER A 53 14.94 -8.56 4.33
CA SER A 53 15.11 -7.73 3.14
C SER A 53 13.98 -7.86 2.12
N PHE A 54 12.83 -8.42 2.51
CA PHE A 54 11.83 -8.86 1.53
C PHE A 54 11.26 -7.72 0.67
N TRP A 55 11.01 -6.55 1.25
CA TRP A 55 10.51 -5.43 0.47
C TRP A 55 11.60 -4.81 -0.42
N ARG A 56 12.83 -4.74 0.09
CA ARG A 56 14.02 -4.31 -0.67
C ARG A 56 14.27 -5.22 -1.87
N ASP A 57 14.22 -6.53 -1.68
CA ASP A 57 14.48 -7.52 -2.74
C ASP A 57 13.38 -7.45 -3.81
N ALA A 58 12.13 -7.30 -3.39
CA ALA A 58 11.00 -7.10 -4.31
C ALA A 58 11.14 -5.81 -5.13
N MET A 59 11.65 -4.73 -4.52
CA MET A 59 11.94 -3.47 -5.19
C MET A 59 13.06 -3.63 -6.22
N ALA A 60 14.17 -4.25 -5.82
CA ALA A 60 15.33 -4.46 -6.67
C ALA A 60 14.95 -5.27 -7.92
N LEU A 61 14.19 -6.36 -7.74
CA LEU A 61 13.69 -7.17 -8.85
C LEU A 61 12.87 -6.35 -9.86
N GLU A 62 11.98 -5.49 -9.36
CA GLU A 62 11.19 -4.62 -10.23
C GLU A 62 12.07 -3.60 -10.97
N MET A 63 12.99 -2.94 -10.26
CA MET A 63 13.90 -1.95 -10.87
C MET A 63 14.85 -2.59 -11.88
N THR A 64 15.29 -3.83 -11.68
CA THR A 64 16.08 -4.57 -12.69
C THR A 64 15.26 -4.83 -13.95
N ASN A 65 13.99 -5.22 -13.80
CA ASN A 65 13.14 -5.54 -14.96
C ASN A 65 12.72 -4.29 -15.74
N VAL A 66 12.28 -3.24 -15.07
CA VAL A 66 11.86 -2.00 -15.74
C VAL A 66 13.08 -1.18 -16.19
N GLY A 67 14.23 -1.33 -15.53
CA GLY A 67 15.49 -0.68 -15.88
C GLY A 67 15.92 -0.89 -17.33
N VAL A 68 15.56 -2.03 -17.95
CA VAL A 68 15.83 -2.32 -19.37
C VAL A 68 15.15 -1.31 -20.32
N ALA A 69 14.05 -0.70 -19.89
CA ALA A 69 13.30 0.27 -20.68
C ALA A 69 13.74 1.72 -20.45
N PHE A 70 14.64 1.97 -19.49
CA PHE A 70 15.09 3.33 -19.17
C PHE A 70 16.53 3.55 -19.63
N GLU A 71 16.76 4.70 -20.25
CA GLU A 71 18.09 5.23 -20.47
C GLU A 71 18.44 6.14 -19.29
N VAL A 72 19.50 5.79 -18.56
CA VAL A 72 20.03 6.63 -17.48
C VAL A 72 21.02 7.60 -18.10
N LEU A 73 20.68 8.89 -18.07
CA LEU A 73 21.53 9.96 -18.56
C LEU A 73 22.60 10.32 -17.51
N ASP A 74 23.80 10.68 -17.97
CA ASP A 74 24.88 11.17 -17.11
C ASP A 74 24.53 12.52 -16.47
N ASP A 75 25.22 12.82 -15.35
CA ASP A 75 25.02 14.06 -14.60
C ASP A 75 25.23 15.30 -15.50
N GLY A 76 24.21 16.16 -15.53
CA GLY A 76 24.22 17.40 -16.31
C GLY A 76 23.67 17.26 -17.74
N VAL A 77 23.38 16.05 -18.21
CA VAL A 77 22.70 15.83 -19.51
C VAL A 77 21.20 16.05 -19.35
N GLN A 78 20.64 16.93 -20.18
CA GLN A 78 19.19 17.17 -20.21
C GLN A 78 18.48 16.20 -21.15
N ALA A 79 17.20 15.97 -20.88
CA ALA A 79 16.34 15.21 -21.76
C ALA A 79 16.31 15.84 -23.17
N PRO A 80 16.22 15.04 -24.25
CA PRO A 80 16.17 15.56 -25.61
C PRO A 80 15.00 16.53 -25.83
N SER A 81 15.11 17.42 -26.81
CA SER A 81 14.03 18.34 -27.16
C SER A 81 12.78 17.57 -27.59
N GLY A 82 11.62 18.00 -27.09
CA GLY A 82 10.32 17.34 -27.36
C GLY A 82 9.91 16.29 -26.32
N TRP A 83 10.74 15.99 -25.32
CA TRP A 83 10.37 15.12 -24.21
C TRP A 83 9.67 15.90 -23.10
N SER A 84 8.69 15.26 -22.46
CA SER A 84 8.02 15.79 -21.26
C SER A 84 8.32 14.93 -20.05
N LYS A 85 8.42 15.56 -18.88
CA LYS A 85 8.65 14.85 -17.63
C LYS A 85 7.41 14.02 -17.27
N VAL A 86 7.60 12.71 -17.13
CA VAL A 86 6.59 11.80 -16.58
C VAL A 86 7.12 11.22 -15.27
N THR A 87 6.25 11.16 -14.26
CA THR A 87 6.58 10.64 -12.94
C THR A 87 5.72 9.44 -12.62
N GLY A 88 6.34 8.32 -12.27
CA GLY A 88 5.64 7.13 -11.78
C GLY A 88 5.67 7.00 -10.25
N HIS A 89 5.03 5.95 -9.74
CA HIS A 89 5.04 5.56 -8.33
C HIS A 89 5.17 4.04 -8.17
N LEU A 90 5.60 3.62 -6.98
CA LEU A 90 5.70 2.20 -6.61
C LEU A 90 4.45 1.74 -5.87
N VAL A 91 3.88 0.63 -6.33
CA VAL A 91 2.76 -0.07 -5.70
C VAL A 91 3.27 -1.36 -5.06
N TRP A 92 2.89 -1.59 -3.81
CA TRP A 92 3.30 -2.74 -3.01
C TRP A 92 2.16 -3.73 -2.86
N ASP A 93 2.49 -5.02 -2.95
CA ASP A 93 1.52 -6.10 -2.78
C ASP A 93 2.13 -7.32 -2.07
N VAL A 94 1.27 -8.17 -1.52
CA VAL A 94 1.63 -9.47 -0.95
C VAL A 94 0.83 -10.55 -1.68
N LYS A 95 1.53 -11.57 -2.17
CA LYS A 95 0.93 -12.75 -2.80
C LYS A 95 0.40 -13.74 -1.75
N MET A 96 -0.37 -14.74 -2.17
CA MET A 96 -0.92 -15.76 -1.27
C MET A 96 0.14 -16.63 -0.59
N ASP A 97 1.29 -16.82 -1.24
CA ASP A 97 2.49 -17.49 -0.72
C ASP A 97 3.33 -16.59 0.21
N LEU A 98 2.81 -15.41 0.57
CA LEU A 98 3.48 -14.36 1.35
C LEU A 98 4.70 -13.72 0.67
N THR A 99 4.94 -13.99 -0.61
CA THR A 99 5.99 -13.28 -1.36
C THR A 99 5.65 -11.79 -1.48
N ARG A 100 6.64 -10.93 -1.22
CA ARG A 100 6.53 -9.46 -1.36
C ARG A 100 6.67 -9.09 -2.82
N LYS A 101 5.84 -8.14 -3.28
CA LYS A 101 5.81 -7.70 -4.67
C LYS A 101 5.84 -6.17 -4.71
N ALA A 102 6.67 -5.65 -5.61
CA ALA A 102 6.71 -4.24 -6.00
C ALA A 102 6.32 -4.11 -7.47
N ARG A 103 5.65 -3.02 -7.82
CA ARG A 103 5.34 -2.66 -9.22
C ARG A 103 5.54 -1.18 -9.45
N TRP A 104 6.29 -0.83 -10.47
CA TRP A 104 6.39 0.54 -10.92
C TRP A 104 5.26 0.84 -11.89
N VAL A 105 4.56 1.95 -11.67
CA VAL A 105 3.41 2.37 -12.44
C VAL A 105 3.57 3.85 -12.80
N LEU A 106 3.33 4.17 -14.07
CA LEU A 106 3.30 5.54 -14.58
C LEU A 106 2.13 6.35 -14.03
#